data_AF-A0A7S0FNL3-F1
#
_entry.id   AF-A0A7S0FNL3-F1
#
_cell.length_a   1.000
_cell.length_b   1.000
_cell.length_c   1.000
_cell.angle_alpha   90.00
_cell.angle_beta   90.00
_cell.angle_gamma   90.00
#
_symmetry.space_group_name_H-M   'P 1'
#
loop_
_entity.id
_entity.type
_entity.pdbx_description
1 polymer ?
#
loop_
_entity_poly.entity_id
_entity_poly.type
_entity_poly.pdbx_seq_one_letter_code
_entity_poly.pdbx_strand_id
1 'polypeptide(L)'
;EMFESGDIIDYLLQTYGPSEDSYDKKALWPITFEAFSIYTSTIVAILRGMPAASRQPNARPDNEQMLPLELWGYECSPFVVPVREKLGSLCLPHLMVSCSRGSANRDRMVQKTGRFQVPYLCDPNTGVEMFESPEICDYLEAVYTVKE
;
A
#
# COMPACT_ATOMS: atom_id res chain seq x y z
N GLU A 1 -14.12 15.80 18.45
CA GLU A 1 -13.19 14.66 18.34
C GLU A 1 -13.48 13.94 17.04
N MET A 2 -12.48 13.38 16.38
CA MET A 2 -12.55 12.87 15.00
C MET A 2 -11.97 11.45 14.98
N PHE A 3 -12.67 10.53 15.64
CA PHE A 3 -12.20 9.15 15.87
C PHE A 3 -12.70 8.16 14.83
N GLU A 4 -13.84 8.44 14.20
CA GLU A 4 -14.41 7.57 13.18
C GLU A 4 -13.87 7.91 11.78
N SER A 5 -13.66 6.88 10.97
CA SER A 5 -13.08 7.05 9.63
C SER A 5 -13.96 7.92 8.72
N GLY A 6 -15.28 7.84 8.85
CA GLY A 6 -16.23 8.69 8.13
C GLY A 6 -16.07 10.17 8.46
N ASP A 7 -16.01 10.52 9.75
CA ASP A 7 -15.82 11.90 10.20
C ASP A 7 -14.48 12.49 9.69
N ILE A 8 -13.43 11.66 9.65
CA ILE A 8 -12.12 12.05 9.11
C ILE A 8 -12.24 12.36 7.61
N ILE A 9 -12.90 11.48 6.83
CA ILE A 9 -13.09 11.66 5.39
C ILE A 9 -13.89 12.94 5.12
N ASP A 10 -15.00 13.13 5.84
CA ASP A 10 -15.85 14.31 5.68
C ASP A 10 -15.10 15.60 6.00
N TYR A 11 -14.33 15.62 7.09
CA TYR A 11 -13.48 16.76 7.44
C TYR A 11 -12.46 17.07 6.34
N LEU A 12 -11.78 16.05 5.81
CA LEU A 12 -10.78 16.23 4.75
C LEU A 12 -11.41 16.77 3.46
N LEU A 13 -12.58 16.26 3.07
CA LEU A 13 -13.32 16.75 1.91
C LEU A 13 -13.80 18.19 2.10
N GLN A 14 -14.29 18.55 3.28
CA GLN A 14 -14.75 19.91 3.56
C GLN A 14 -13.59 20.92 3.64
N THR A 15 -12.44 20.51 4.18
CA THR A 15 -11.31 21.42 4.45
C THR A 15 -10.37 21.55 3.25
N TYR A 16 -10.09 20.42 2.57
CA TYR A 16 -9.07 20.34 1.52
C TYR A 16 -9.62 19.84 0.19
N GLY A 17 -10.86 19.36 0.16
CA GLY A 17 -11.50 18.91 -1.07
C GLY A 17 -11.74 20.06 -2.03
N PRO A 18 -11.82 19.77 -3.34
CA PRO A 18 -12.23 20.76 -4.33
C PRO A 18 -13.72 21.10 -4.13
N SER A 19 -14.20 22.19 -4.74
CA SER A 19 -15.60 22.63 -4.57
C SER A 19 -16.58 21.49 -4.87
N GLU A 20 -17.70 21.41 -4.15
CA GLU A 20 -18.63 20.28 -4.29
C GLU A 20 -19.13 20.06 -5.72
N ASP A 21 -19.17 21.13 -6.52
CA ASP A 21 -19.59 21.10 -7.93
C ASP A 21 -18.53 20.49 -8.88
N SER A 22 -17.31 20.24 -8.40
CA SER A 22 -16.18 19.80 -9.23
C SER A 22 -16.09 18.29 -9.42
N TYR A 23 -16.86 17.50 -8.66
CA TYR A 23 -16.89 16.04 -8.77
C TYR A 23 -18.27 15.47 -8.47
N ASP A 24 -18.62 14.35 -9.12
CA ASP A 24 -19.90 13.68 -8.86
C ASP A 24 -19.82 12.85 -7.57
N LYS A 25 -20.47 13.32 -6.50
CA LYS A 25 -20.59 12.59 -5.23
C LYS A 25 -21.22 11.19 -5.41
N LYS A 26 -22.08 10.98 -6.41
CA LYS A 26 -22.68 9.66 -6.69
C LYS A 26 -21.68 8.68 -7.32
N ALA A 27 -20.64 9.18 -7.99
CA ALA A 27 -19.57 8.34 -8.53
C ALA A 27 -18.66 7.77 -7.43
N LEU A 28 -18.72 8.32 -6.21
CA LEU A 28 -18.00 7.83 -5.03
C LEU A 28 -18.66 6.63 -4.35
N TRP A 29 -19.78 6.12 -4.88
CA TRP A 29 -20.53 5.01 -4.30
C TRP A 29 -19.70 3.76 -3.93
N PRO A 30 -18.60 3.38 -4.63
CA PRO A 30 -17.81 2.21 -4.23
C PRO A 30 -17.07 2.43 -2.90
N ILE A 31 -16.87 3.70 -2.50
CA ILE A 31 -16.18 4.11 -1.28
C ILE A 31 -17.19 4.51 -0.21
N THR A 32 -18.28 5.22 -0.59
CA THR A 32 -19.30 5.69 0.35
C THR A 32 -20.32 4.62 0.74
N PHE A 33 -20.48 3.55 -0.05
CA PHE A 33 -21.20 2.36 0.39
C PHE A 33 -20.26 1.47 1.21
N GLU A 34 -20.07 1.87 2.46
CA GLU A 34 -19.10 1.32 3.41
C GLU A 34 -19.15 -0.21 3.51
N ALA A 35 -20.36 -0.79 3.53
CA ALA A 35 -20.54 -2.24 3.55
C ALA A 35 -19.85 -2.93 2.36
N PHE A 36 -20.02 -2.47 1.11
CA PHE A 36 -19.40 -3.13 -0.05
C PHE A 36 -17.87 -3.05 -0.01
N SER A 37 -17.34 -1.86 0.30
CA SER A 37 -15.90 -1.62 0.36
C SER A 37 -15.22 -2.49 1.42
N ILE A 38 -15.81 -2.55 2.62
CA ILE A 38 -15.28 -3.33 3.74
C ILE A 38 -15.46 -4.83 3.48
N TYR A 39 -16.66 -5.28 3.10
CA TYR A 39 -16.92 -6.72 2.96
C TYR A 39 -16.06 -7.36 1.87
N THR A 40 -15.93 -6.71 0.72
CA THR A 40 -15.17 -7.30 -0.40
C THR A 40 -13.68 -7.43 -0.06
N SER A 41 -13.06 -6.37 0.47
CA SER A 41 -11.63 -6.38 0.83
C SER A 41 -11.33 -7.35 1.98
N THR A 42 -12.21 -7.40 2.99
CA THR A 42 -12.04 -8.28 4.16
C THR A 42 -12.15 -9.75 3.79
N ILE A 43 -13.12 -10.12 2.92
CA ILE A 43 -13.25 -11.50 2.44
C ILE A 43 -11.98 -11.94 1.71
N VAL A 44 -11.42 -11.10 0.83
CA VAL A 44 -10.20 -11.45 0.09
C VAL A 44 -8.98 -11.57 1.01
N ALA A 45 -8.90 -10.78 2.09
CA ALA A 45 -7.84 -10.93 3.10
C ALA A 45 -7.99 -12.22 3.92
N ILE A 46 -9.21 -12.58 4.33
CA ILE A 46 -9.51 -13.83 5.04
C ILE A 46 -9.15 -15.04 4.17
N LEU A 47 -9.56 -15.05 2.90
CA LEU A 47 -9.25 -16.14 1.96
C LEU A 47 -7.74 -16.36 1.77
N ARG A 48 -6.92 -15.33 1.97
CA ARG A 48 -5.46 -15.39 1.91
C ARG A 48 -4.79 -15.64 3.27
N GLY A 49 -5.57 -15.92 4.31
CA GLY A 49 -5.06 -16.22 5.65
C GLY A 49 -4.57 -15.02 6.45
N MET A 50 -5.06 -13.81 6.14
CA MET A 50 -4.71 -12.56 6.83
C MET A 50 -3.19 -12.36 6.99
N PRO A 51 -2.42 -12.32 5.90
CA PRO A 51 -0.95 -12.36 5.93
C PRO A 51 -0.30 -11.25 6.75
N ALA A 52 -0.93 -10.07 6.86
CA ALA A 52 -0.43 -8.95 7.66
C ALA A 52 -1.00 -8.89 9.09
N ALA A 53 -1.79 -9.88 9.54
CA ALA A 53 -2.38 -9.86 10.88
C ALA A 53 -1.42 -10.33 11.98
N SER A 54 -0.38 -11.08 11.61
CA SER A 54 0.67 -11.50 12.53
C SER A 54 2.02 -11.52 11.84
N ARG A 55 3.07 -11.38 12.66
CA ARG A 55 4.45 -11.51 12.20
C ARG A 55 4.72 -12.94 11.74
N GLN A 56 5.28 -13.07 10.54
CA GLN A 56 5.70 -14.33 9.97
C GLN A 56 6.76 -15.00 10.88
N PRO A 57 6.68 -16.31 11.19
CA PRO A 57 7.56 -16.94 12.18
C PRO A 57 9.06 -16.86 11.86
N ASN A 58 9.43 -17.01 10.60
CA ASN A 58 10.81 -16.92 10.12
C ASN A 58 11.21 -15.49 9.72
N ALA A 59 10.40 -14.46 10.00
CA ALA A 59 10.82 -13.07 9.80
C ALA A 59 12.06 -12.77 10.63
N ARG A 60 13.04 -12.08 10.04
CA ARG A 60 14.27 -11.72 10.76
C ARG A 60 13.98 -10.85 11.98
N PRO A 61 14.70 -11.05 13.10
CA PRO A 61 14.45 -10.34 14.36
C PRO A 61 14.74 -8.84 14.29
N ASP A 62 15.58 -8.40 13.35
CA ASP A 62 15.99 -7.02 13.17
C ASP A 62 15.15 -6.23 12.16
N ASN A 63 14.12 -6.84 11.54
CA ASN A 63 13.30 -6.20 10.49
C ASN A 63 12.69 -4.86 10.92
N GLU A 64 12.20 -4.74 12.16
CA GLU A 64 11.58 -3.52 12.68
C GLU A 64 12.56 -2.35 12.85
N GLN A 65 13.86 -2.63 12.87
CA GLN A 65 14.93 -1.64 13.04
C GLN A 65 15.53 -1.21 11.69
N MET A 66 15.10 -1.82 10.59
CA MET A 66 15.59 -1.50 9.25
C MET A 66 15.16 -0.10 8.81
N LEU A 67 15.91 0.48 7.88
CA LEU A 67 15.51 1.72 7.23
C LEU A 67 14.21 1.48 6.45
N PRO A 68 13.25 2.43 6.49
CA PRO A 68 11.97 2.24 5.82
C PRO A 68 12.12 2.03 4.31
N LEU A 69 11.56 0.94 3.78
CA LEU A 69 11.51 0.68 2.34
C LEU A 69 10.48 1.61 1.69
N GLU A 70 10.74 2.11 0.49
CA GLU A 70 9.75 2.90 -0.25
C GLU A 70 8.96 2.01 -1.21
N LEU A 71 7.65 1.95 -1.02
CA LEU A 71 6.74 1.27 -1.93
C LEU A 71 5.93 2.30 -2.73
N TRP A 72 6.21 2.39 -4.02
CA TRP A 72 5.47 3.23 -4.96
C TRP A 72 4.28 2.43 -5.51
N GLY A 73 3.07 2.93 -5.27
CA GLY A 73 1.84 2.24 -5.63
C GLY A 73 0.60 2.99 -5.15
N TYR A 74 -0.55 2.32 -5.07
CA TYR A 74 -1.74 2.85 -4.40
C TYR A 74 -2.60 1.69 -3.88
N GLU A 75 -3.42 1.95 -2.87
CA GLU A 75 -4.06 0.91 -2.07
C GLU A 75 -5.01 0.02 -2.86
N CYS A 76 -5.76 0.60 -3.81
CA CYS A 76 -6.73 -0.14 -4.62
C CYS A 76 -6.09 -1.00 -5.73
N SER A 77 -4.77 -0.97 -5.91
CA SER A 77 -4.11 -1.76 -6.96
C SER A 77 -3.99 -3.23 -6.55
N PRO A 78 -4.53 -4.19 -7.33
CA PRO A 78 -4.48 -5.61 -6.98
C PRO A 78 -3.05 -6.16 -6.95
N PHE A 79 -2.09 -5.50 -7.60
CA PHE A 79 -0.68 -5.88 -7.61
C PHE A 79 0.11 -5.29 -6.44
N VAL A 80 -0.39 -4.23 -5.80
CA VAL A 80 0.30 -3.59 -4.66
C VAL A 80 -0.07 -4.31 -3.36
N VAL A 81 -1.28 -4.84 -3.26
CA VAL A 81 -1.80 -5.52 -2.07
C VAL A 81 -0.88 -6.67 -1.61
N PRO A 82 -0.42 -7.61 -2.47
CA PRO A 82 0.46 -8.69 -2.03
C PRO A 82 1.80 -8.20 -1.46
N VAL A 83 2.39 -7.16 -2.07
CA VAL A 83 3.64 -6.57 -1.59
C VAL A 83 3.45 -5.92 -0.22
N ARG A 84 2.37 -5.15 -0.03
CA ARG A 84 2.04 -4.55 1.27
C ARG A 84 1.80 -5.59 2.34
N GLU A 85 1.08 -6.65 2.00
CA GLU A 85 0.83 -7.76 2.92
C GLU A 85 2.13 -8.45 3.32
N LYS A 86 3.05 -8.68 2.38
CA LYS A 86 4.38 -9.25 2.66
C LYS A 86 5.25 -8.31 3.51
N LEU A 87 5.25 -7.01 3.23
CA LEU A 87 5.95 -6.03 4.08
C LEU A 87 5.39 -6.03 5.52
N GLY A 88 4.06 -6.09 5.65
CA GLY A 88 3.37 -6.19 6.94
C GLY A 88 3.67 -7.49 7.69
N SER A 89 3.63 -8.64 6.99
CA SER A 89 3.92 -9.96 7.57
C SER A 89 5.36 -10.06 8.07
N LEU A 90 6.30 -9.39 7.39
CA LEU A 90 7.70 -9.35 7.78
C LEU A 90 8.01 -8.26 8.82
N CYS A 91 7.01 -7.45 9.21
CA CYS A 91 7.16 -6.29 10.10
C CYS A 91 8.24 -5.31 9.62
N LEU A 92 8.31 -5.09 8.30
CA LEU A 92 9.26 -4.15 7.69
C LEU A 92 8.69 -2.73 7.72
N PRO A 93 9.43 -1.75 8.29
CA PRO A 93 9.10 -0.35 8.14
C PRO A 93 9.05 0.02 6.65
N HIS A 94 8.00 0.70 6.21
CA HIS A 94 7.87 1.12 4.83
C HIS A 94 7.08 2.41 4.66
N LEU A 95 7.46 3.20 3.67
CA LEU A 95 6.77 4.40 3.20
C LEU A 95 5.93 4.05 1.98
N MET A 96 4.62 4.29 2.04
CA MET A 96 3.73 4.13 0.90
C MET A 96 3.66 5.43 0.09
N VAL A 97 4.29 5.47 -1.09
CA VAL A 97 4.24 6.62 -2.00
C VAL A 97 3.05 6.47 -2.95
N SER A 98 1.95 7.16 -2.62
CA SER A 98 0.69 7.05 -3.38
C SER A 98 0.79 7.66 -4.78
N CYS A 99 0.64 6.81 -5.80
CA CYS A 99 0.71 7.13 -7.22
C CYS A 99 -0.64 6.98 -7.94
N SER A 100 -1.73 7.27 -7.23
CA SER A 100 -3.09 7.28 -7.79
C SER A 100 -3.21 8.20 -9.00
N ARG A 101 -4.25 7.98 -9.85
CA ARG A 101 -4.49 8.80 -11.04
C ARG A 101 -4.61 10.27 -10.65
N GLY A 102 -3.88 11.14 -11.36
CA GLY A 102 -3.84 12.58 -11.09
C GLY A 102 -2.82 13.01 -10.02
N SER A 103 -2.16 12.08 -9.33
CA SER A 103 -1.10 12.41 -8.37
C SER A 103 0.19 12.87 -9.08
N ALA A 104 0.81 13.94 -8.57
CA ALA A 104 2.14 14.37 -9.01
C ALA A 104 3.23 13.30 -8.77
N ASN A 105 2.99 12.35 -7.86
CA ASN A 105 3.90 11.22 -7.64
C ASN A 105 3.94 10.28 -8.84
N ARG A 106 2.89 10.25 -9.66
CA ARG A 106 2.88 9.49 -10.92
C ARG A 106 3.95 10.01 -11.88
N ASP A 107 4.05 11.33 -11.99
CA ASP A 107 5.05 11.98 -12.85
C ASP A 107 6.45 11.81 -12.26
N ARG A 108 6.60 11.94 -10.93
CA ARG A 108 7.86 11.64 -10.23
C ARG A 108 8.33 10.20 -10.45
N MET A 109 7.40 9.25 -10.46
CA MET A 109 7.71 7.85 -10.74
C MET A 109 8.24 7.68 -12.16
N VAL A 110 7.56 8.26 -13.16
CA VAL A 110 8.00 8.21 -14.56
C VAL A 110 9.38 8.88 -14.72
N GLN A 111 9.62 10.00 -14.03
CA GLN A 111 10.93 10.65 -14.03
C GLN A 111 12.02 9.77 -13.41
N LYS A 112 11.70 9.04 -12.33
CA LYS A 112 12.65 8.15 -11.63
C LYS A 112 12.96 6.88 -12.41
N THR A 113 11.95 6.26 -13.05
CA THR A 113 12.07 4.90 -13.60
C THR A 113 11.92 4.81 -15.12
N GLY A 114 11.59 5.93 -15.78
CA GLY A 114 11.35 6.02 -17.22
C GLY A 114 9.96 5.57 -17.67
N ARG A 115 9.16 4.93 -16.80
CA ARG A 115 7.80 4.47 -17.11
C ARG A 115 6.90 4.45 -15.89
N PHE A 116 5.58 4.52 -16.12
CA PHE A 116 4.64 4.27 -15.04
C PHE A 116 4.31 2.79 -14.95
N GLN A 117 4.72 2.15 -13.86
CA GLN A 117 4.36 0.77 -13.53
C GLN A 117 4.36 0.59 -12.02
N VAL A 118 3.34 -0.02 -11.45
CA VAL A 118 3.24 -0.29 -9.99
C VAL A 118 2.97 -1.79 -9.76
N PRO A 119 3.43 -2.38 -8.64
CA PRO A 119 4.29 -1.78 -7.61
C PRO A 119 5.73 -1.54 -8.09
N TYR A 120 6.40 -0.60 -7.44
CA TYR A 120 7.85 -0.42 -7.52
C TYR A 120 8.41 -0.25 -6.12
N LEU A 121 9.40 -1.07 -5.76
CA LEU A 121 10.01 -1.08 -4.43
C LEU A 121 11.41 -0.45 -4.53
N CYS A 122 11.74 0.45 -3.61
CA CYS A 122 13.11 0.90 -3.36
C CYS A 122 13.51 0.47 -1.95
N ASP A 123 14.58 -0.30 -1.84
CA ASP A 123 15.10 -0.80 -0.58
C ASP A 123 16.43 -0.11 -0.24
N PRO A 124 16.44 0.84 0.71
CA PRO A 124 17.66 1.54 1.09
C PRO A 124 18.66 0.66 1.86
N ASN A 125 18.22 -0.48 2.42
CA ASN A 125 19.07 -1.36 3.21
C ASN A 125 19.99 -2.21 2.32
N THR A 126 19.56 -2.49 1.08
CA THR A 126 20.32 -3.30 0.11
C THR A 126 20.71 -2.52 -1.15
N GLY A 127 20.08 -1.37 -1.40
CA GLY A 127 20.23 -0.60 -2.63
C GLY A 127 19.43 -1.15 -3.82
N VAL A 128 18.57 -2.16 -3.61
CA VAL A 128 17.73 -2.74 -4.67
C VAL A 128 16.58 -1.81 -5.01
N GLU A 129 16.36 -1.59 -6.30
CA GLU A 129 15.12 -1.01 -6.82
C GLU A 129 14.53 -1.94 -7.88
N MET A 130 13.26 -2.31 -7.77
CA MET A 130 12.68 -3.33 -8.65
C MET A 130 11.16 -3.20 -8.86
N PHE A 131 10.70 -3.77 -9.97
CA PHE A 131 9.30 -3.92 -10.35
C PHE A 131 8.81 -5.36 -10.11
N GLU A 132 7.60 -5.63 -10.59
CA GLU A 132 6.94 -6.94 -10.60
C GLU A 132 6.57 -7.45 -9.21
N SER A 133 5.26 -7.44 -8.91
CA SER A 133 4.75 -7.85 -7.60
C SER A 133 5.23 -9.23 -7.13
N PRO A 134 5.24 -10.29 -7.96
CA PRO A 134 5.72 -11.59 -7.53
C PRO A 134 7.21 -11.58 -7.19
N GLU A 135 8.03 -10.95 -8.03
CA GLU A 135 9.49 -10.86 -7.84
C GLU A 135 9.85 -10.07 -6.58
N ILE A 136 9.11 -8.99 -6.30
CA ILE A 136 9.26 -8.22 -5.06
C ILE A 136 8.97 -9.10 -3.85
N CYS A 137 7.89 -9.89 -3.87
CA CYS A 137 7.55 -10.79 -2.76
C CYS A 137 8.64 -11.84 -2.54
N ASP A 138 9.15 -12.44 -3.61
CA ASP A 138 10.23 -13.44 -3.56
C ASP A 138 11.53 -12.82 -3.02
N TYR A 139 11.86 -11.60 -3.45
CA TYR A 139 12.98 -10.82 -2.93
C TYR A 139 12.86 -10.56 -1.43
N LEU A 140 11.70 -10.06 -0.99
CA LEU A 140 11.45 -9.75 0.42
C LEU A 140 11.55 -11.02 1.28
N GLU A 141 10.99 -12.13 0.83
CA GLU A 141 11.12 -13.41 1.49
C GLU A 141 12.60 -13.83 1.60
N ALA A 142 13.36 -13.74 0.50
CA ALA A 142 14.75 -14.20 0.47
C ALA A 142 15.70 -13.36 1.35
N VAL A 143 15.47 -12.05 1.47
CA VAL A 143 16.36 -11.12 2.17
C VAL A 143 15.97 -10.92 3.64
N TYR A 144 14.67 -10.95 3.94
CA TYR A 144 14.13 -10.54 5.22
C TYR A 144 13.59 -11.69 6.09
N THR A 145 13.90 -12.93 5.71
CA THR A 145 13.66 -14.12 6.52
C THR A 145 14.96 -14.82 6.90
N VAL A 146 14.90 -15.62 7.97
CA VAL A 146 15.95 -16.56 8.32
C VAL A 146 15.64 -17.92 7.68
N LYS A 147 16.64 -18.54 7.05
CA LYS A 147 16.53 -19.94 6.62
C LYS A 147 16.64 -20.83 7.85
N GLU A 148 15.71 -21.76 7.99
CA GLU A 148 15.80 -22.85 8.97
C GLU A 148 17.02 -23.75 8.69
#